data_AF-A0A2V5I0V0-F1
#
_entry.id   AF-A0A2V5I0V0-F1
#
_cell.length_a   1.000
_cell.length_b   1.000
_cell.length_c   1.000
_cell.angle_alpha   90.00
_cell.angle_beta   90.00
_cell.angle_gamma   90.00
#
_symmetry.space_group_name_H-M   'P 1'
#
loop_
_entity.id
_entity.type
_entity.pdbx_description
1 polymer ?
#
loop_
_entity_poly.entity_id
_entity_poly.type
_entity_poly.pdbx_seq_one_letter_code
_entity_poly.pdbx_strand_id
1 'polypeptide(L)' 'MSAPHRFDPNFTDNVINAMGPKTTPRFRQLMTGLIRHVHDFARENEVTVDEWMAAVKFMNWAGQMSDDKRNEGQLVTD' A
#
# COMPACT_ATOMS: atom_id res chain seq x y z
N MET A 1 9.88 20.63 21.72
CA MET A 1 8.56 19.98 21.87
C MET A 1 8.04 19.74 20.47
N SER A 2 7.97 18.48 19.99
CA SER A 2 7.42 18.19 18.66
C SER A 2 5.95 18.61 18.60
N ALA A 3 5.58 19.28 17.51
CA ALA A 3 4.18 19.60 17.23
C ALA A 3 3.33 18.31 17.20
N PRO A 4 2.06 18.35 17.61
CA PRO A 4 1.17 17.20 17.50
C PRO A 4 1.07 16.80 16.02
N HIS A 5 1.45 15.56 15.71
CA HIS A 5 1.31 15.02 14.36
C HIS A 5 -0.20 14.90 14.07
N ARG A 6 -0.64 15.46 12.94
CA ARG A 6 -2.06 15.45 12.51
C ARG A 6 -2.63 14.03 12.38
N PHE A 7 -1.76 13.04 12.21
CA PHE A 7 -2.09 11.61 12.03
C PHE A 7 -1.27 10.75 13.01
N ASP A 8 -1.51 9.43 13.09
CA ASP A 8 -0.62 8.53 13.85
C ASP A 8 0.73 8.41 13.12
N PRO A 9 1.85 8.89 13.69
CA PRO A 9 3.16 8.78 13.07
C PRO A 9 3.63 7.32 12.92
N ASN A 10 3.07 6.39 13.71
CA ASN A 10 3.47 4.98 13.73
C ASN A 10 2.56 4.09 12.85
N PHE A 11 1.58 4.68 12.15
CA PHE A 11 0.60 3.91 11.37
C PHE A 11 1.27 2.98 10.34
N THR A 12 2.23 3.50 9.58
CA THR A 12 2.97 2.71 8.57
C THR A 12 3.75 1.56 9.20
N ASP A 13 4.41 1.80 10.33
CA ASP A 13 5.18 0.79 11.04
C ASP A 13 4.28 -0.31 11.61
N ASN A 14 3.09 0.05 12.11
CA ASN A 14 2.08 -0.91 12.56
C ASN A 14 1.64 -1.84 11.42
N VAL A 15 1.43 -1.31 10.22
CA VAL A 15 1.07 -2.13 9.04
C VAL A 15 2.22 -3.05 8.62
N ILE A 16 3.46 -2.57 8.63
CA ILE A 16 4.65 -3.39 8.33
C ILE A 16 4.81 -4.52 9.37
N ASN A 17 4.58 -4.21 10.65
CA ASN A 17 4.71 -5.16 11.75
C ASN A 17 3.59 -6.21 11.76
N ALA A 18 2.47 -5.97 11.08
CA ALA A 18 1.40 -6.94 10.92
C ALA A 18 1.79 -8.13 10.00
N MET A 19 2.91 -8.06 9.27
CA MET A 19 3.42 -9.20 8.51
C MET A 19 3.73 -10.38 9.44
N GLY A 20 3.15 -11.54 9.14
CA GLY A 20 3.26 -12.74 9.96
C GLY A 20 4.67 -13.38 10.03
N PRO A 21 4.89 -14.31 10.95
CA PRO A 21 6.19 -14.97 11.16
C PRO A 21 6.61 -15.88 9.99
N LYS A 22 5.67 -16.29 9.12
CA LYS A 22 5.95 -17.14 7.96
C LYS A 22 6.49 -16.37 6.74
N THR A 23 6.54 -15.04 6.80
CA THR A 23 7.04 -14.22 5.70
C THR A 23 8.56 -14.35 5.56
N THR A 24 9.04 -14.70 4.37
CA THR A 24 10.48 -14.83 4.12
C THR A 24 11.20 -13.49 4.30
N PRO A 25 12.49 -13.48 4.71
CA PRO A 25 13.23 -12.23 4.94
C PRO A 25 13.25 -11.31 3.73
N ARG A 26 13.45 -11.87 2.52
CA ARG A 26 13.48 -11.09 1.28
C ARG A 26 12.11 -10.50 0.94
N PHE A 27 11.03 -11.26 1.07
CA PHE A 27 9.69 -10.75 0.81
C PHE A 27 9.30 -9.66 1.80
N ARG A 28 9.63 -9.84 3.09
CA ARG A 28 9.42 -8.82 4.13
C ARG A 28 10.14 -7.52 3.79
N GLN A 29 11.39 -7.58 3.35
CA GLN A 29 12.16 -6.41 2.92
C GLN A 29 11.46 -5.67 1.76
N LEU A 30 11.04 -6.40 0.73
CA LEU A 30 10.39 -5.83 -0.45
C LEU A 30 9.03 -5.20 -0.11
N MET A 31 8.19 -5.90 0.63
CA MET A 31 6.88 -5.39 1.06
C MET A 31 6.99 -4.20 2.01
N THR A 32 8.01 -4.20 2.89
CA THR A 32 8.30 -3.04 3.74
C THR A 32 8.54 -1.79 2.91
N GLY A 33 9.38 -1.88 1.87
CA GLY A 33 9.65 -0.76 0.96
C GLY A 33 8.38 -0.30 0.24
N LEU A 34 7.65 -1.24 -0.36
CA LEU A 34 6.41 -0.94 -1.07
C LEU A 34 5.38 -0.22 -0.18
N ILE A 35 5.10 -0.76 1.02
CA ILE A 35 4.12 -0.20 1.95
C ILE A 35 4.53 1.22 2.38
N ARG A 36 5.82 1.45 2.66
CA ARG A 36 6.32 2.79 2.99
C ARG A 36 6.05 3.77 1.85
N HIS A 37 6.44 3.43 0.62
CA HIS A 37 6.26 4.31 -0.53
C HIS A 37 4.78 4.61 -0.84
N VAL A 38 3.89 3.63 -0.71
CA VAL A 38 2.44 3.85 -0.88
C VAL A 38 1.90 4.80 0.20
N HIS A 39 2.29 4.62 1.46
CA HIS A 39 1.86 5.51 2.54
C HIS A 39 2.48 6.92 2.42
N ASP A 40 3.72 7.02 1.96
CA ASP A 40 4.39 8.30 1.68
C ASP A 40 3.67 9.04 0.56
N PHE A 41 3.33 8.36 -0.55
CA PHE A 41 2.52 8.92 -1.64
C PHE A 41 1.18 9.47 -1.12
N ALA A 42 0.49 8.70 -0.28
CA ALA A 42 -0.79 9.14 0.30
C ALA A 42 -0.64 10.38 1.19
N ARG A 43 0.45 10.46 1.98
CA ARG A 43 0.75 11.62 2.83
C ARG A 43 1.13 12.85 2.00
N GLU A 44 2.00 12.68 1.02
CA GLU A 44 2.51 13.75 0.15
C GLU A 44 1.37 14.45 -0.60
N ASN A 45 0.37 13.70 -1.04
CA ASN A 45 -0.76 14.22 -1.81
C ASN A 45 -1.99 14.54 -0.95
N GLU A 46 -1.88 14.45 0.38
CA GLU A 46 -3.00 14.59 1.33
C GLU A 46 -4.26 13.81 0.90
N VAL A 47 -4.07 12.58 0.42
CA VAL A 47 -5.12 11.76 -0.20
C VAL A 47 -6.31 11.63 0.74
N THR A 48 -7.48 11.98 0.23
CA THR A 48 -8.74 11.88 0.97
C THR A 48 -9.21 10.43 1.09
N VAL A 49 -10.11 10.17 2.02
CA VAL A 49 -10.69 8.82 2.19
C VAL A 49 -11.40 8.35 0.92
N ASP A 50 -12.12 9.25 0.23
CA ASP A 50 -12.85 8.90 -0.99
C ASP A 50 -11.91 8.55 -2.15
N GLU A 51 -10.83 9.31 -2.32
CA GLU A 51 -9.79 9.03 -3.31
C GLU A 51 -9.06 7.72 -3.00
N TRP A 52 -8.73 7.48 -1.73
CA TRP A 52 -8.12 6.22 -1.31
C TRP A 52 -9.04 5.03 -1.61
N MET A 53 -10.33 5.14 -1.28
CA MET A 53 -11.31 4.09 -1.56
C MET A 53 -11.51 3.88 -3.07
N ALA A 54 -11.42 4.93 -3.88
CA ALA A 54 -11.45 4.81 -5.33
C ALA A 54 -10.21 4.06 -5.86
N ALA A 55 -9.01 4.38 -5.37
CA ALA A 55 -7.78 3.68 -5.74
C ALA A 55 -7.81 2.20 -5.34
N VAL A 56 -8.30 1.88 -4.14
CA VAL A 56 -8.49 0.48 -3.70
C VAL A 56 -9.49 -0.26 -4.60
N LYS A 57 -10.61 0.38 -4.96
CA LYS A 57 -11.59 -0.21 -5.89
C LYS A 57 -10.98 -0.48 -7.26
N PHE A 58 -10.16 0.44 -7.78
CA PHE A 58 -9.45 0.26 -9.04
C PHE A 58 -8.51 -0.95 -9.00
N MET A 59 -7.68 -1.08 -7.96
CA MET A 59 -6.77 -2.23 -7.81
C MET A 59 -7.53 -3.57 -7.70
N ASN A 60 -8.62 -3.59 -6.95
CA ASN A 60 -9.47 -4.78 -6.84
C ASN A 60 -10.13 -5.14 -8.17
N TRP A 61 -10.60 -4.14 -8.92
CA TRP A 61 -11.19 -4.34 -10.24
C TRP A 61 -10.17 -4.88 -11.25
N ALA A 62 -8.93 -4.35 -11.26
CA ALA A 62 -7.84 -4.91 -12.07
C ALA A 62 -7.59 -6.39 -11.72
N GLY A 63 -7.54 -6.73 -10.43
CA GLY A 63 -7.44 -8.13 -9.99
C GLY A 63 -8.58 -9.01 -10.50
N GLN A 64 -9.82 -8.52 -10.46
CA GLN A 64 -11.00 -9.26 -10.92
C GLN A 64 -11.09 -9.43 -12.45
N MET A 65 -10.53 -8.48 -13.20
CA MET A 65 -10.51 -8.48 -14.65
C MET A 65 -9.39 -9.36 -15.23
N SER A 66 -8.41 -9.73 -14.40
CA SER A 66 -7.28 -10.57 -14.80
C SER A 66 -7.73 -12.02 -15.05
N ASP A 67 -7.17 -12.64 -16.09
CA ASP A 67 -7.38 -14.04 -16.48
C ASP A 67 -6.06 -14.69 -16.94
N ASP A 68 -6.13 -15.94 -17.43
CA ASP A 68 -4.94 -16.70 -17.88
C ASP A 68 -4.19 -16.04 -19.04
N LYS A 69 -4.81 -15.08 -19.75
CA LYS A 69 -4.26 -14.41 -20.92
C LYS A 69 -3.90 -12.94 -20.63
N ARG A 70 -4.48 -12.33 -19.60
CA ARG A 70 -4.31 -10.92 -19.24
C ARG A 70 -4.12 -10.75 -17.75
N ASN A 71 -3.03 -10.10 -17.36
CA ASN A 71 -2.78 -9.72 -15.98
C ASN A 71 -2.85 -8.19 -15.86
N GLU A 72 -4.01 -7.68 -15.44
CA GLU A 72 -4.21 -6.25 -15.29
C GLU A 72 -3.38 -5.68 -14.13
N GLY A 73 -3.07 -6.50 -13.11
CA GLY A 73 -2.14 -6.09 -12.05
C GLY A 73 -0.74 -5.82 -12.58
N GLN A 74 -0.28 -6.64 -13.54
CA GLN A 74 0.96 -6.38 -14.27
C GLN A 74 0.83 -5.11 -15.11
N LEU A 75 -0.29 -4.91 -15.83
CA LEU A 75 -0.50 -3.70 -16.65
C LEU A 75 -0.53 -2.39 -15.84
N VAL A 76 -0.92 -2.45 -14.56
CA VAL A 76 -0.83 -1.29 -13.65
C VAL A 76 0.63 -0.94 -13.32
N THR A 77 1.56 -1.89 -13.45
CA THR A 77 2.95 -1.77 -12.96
C THR A 77 4.03 -1.85 -14.04
N ASP A 78 3.72 -2.34 -15.23
CA ASP A 78 4.61 -2.44 -16.41
C ASP A 78 4.88 -1.07 -17.05
#